data_AF-A0A8T5M1W9-F1
#
_entry.id   AF-A0A8T5M1W9-F1
#
_cell.length_a   1.000
_cell.length_b   1.000
_cell.length_c   1.000
_cell.angle_alpha   90.00
_cell.angle_beta   90.00
_cell.angle_gamma   90.00
#
_symmetry.space_group_name_H-M   'P 1'
#
loop_
_entity.id
_entity.type
_entity.pdbx_description
1 polymer ?
#
loop_
_entity_poly.entity_id
_entity_poly.type
_entity_poly.pdbx_seq_one_letter_code
_entity_poly.pdbx_strand_id
1 'polypeptide(L)'
;MICLIALIVFGILGIFSVKYRKIAAEAFDCVARRVTFRKCTSRLDQRLKSTIVGKLMKRSRGSAKFVHKYFEVFSWFFLILLIVSLGFSAYSIYNYARFGNCNGPESNEFCIFDSIRGPQFSEQEGDVCGAPEHQDKTQELKVPDVSDEFFIGPADAPITLIEFGCYSCHYSKKAEPVVEEILDKYGDKIKFVFLHYPILTHENSMDAAIASECARQQGNFWEYHVGLFEKSPDIGFDDLESCCEVVGLEHMAFNDCLEENATRSVIERHIQMGADAGVYGTPTFFINDVPLVGPKSFERMEKVILEELD
;
A
#
# COMPACT_ATOMS: atom_id res chain seq x y z
N MET A 1 -14.82 -33.22 23.10
CA MET A 1 -14.30 -32.13 22.26
C MET A 1 -14.06 -30.86 23.05
N ILE A 2 -14.89 -30.57 24.07
CA ILE A 2 -14.55 -29.58 25.12
C ILE A 2 -13.15 -29.81 25.70
N CYS A 3 -12.69 -31.06 25.82
CA CYS A 3 -11.31 -31.36 26.25
C CYS A 3 -10.22 -30.77 25.33
N LEU A 4 -10.44 -30.65 24.01
CA LEU A 4 -9.45 -30.07 23.09
C LEU A 4 -9.37 -28.54 23.27
N ILE A 5 -10.52 -27.87 23.32
CA ILE A 5 -10.61 -26.43 23.60
C ILE A 5 -10.04 -26.13 24.99
N ALA A 6 -10.42 -26.93 25.99
CA ALA A 6 -9.90 -26.83 27.36
C ALA A 6 -8.38 -27.05 27.39
N LEU A 7 -7.84 -27.97 26.59
CA LEU A 7 -6.40 -28.19 26.51
C LEU A 7 -5.69 -26.98 25.91
N ILE A 8 -6.20 -26.39 24.84
CA ILE A 8 -5.59 -25.21 24.21
C ILE A 8 -5.64 -24.02 25.17
N VAL A 9 -6.83 -23.68 25.69
CA VAL A 9 -7.03 -22.50 26.55
C VAL A 9 -6.31 -22.66 27.90
N PHE A 10 -6.52 -23.78 28.59
CA PHE A 10 -5.86 -24.00 29.89
C PHE A 10 -4.39 -24.39 29.75
N GLY A 11 -3.95 -24.88 28.59
CA GLY A 11 -2.54 -25.06 28.25
C GLY A 11 -1.82 -23.72 28.28
N ILE A 12 -2.34 -22.72 27.56
CA ILE A 12 -1.79 -21.35 27.55
C ILE A 12 -1.85 -20.73 28.95
N LEU A 13 -3.02 -20.77 29.61
CA LEU A 13 -3.17 -20.21 30.97
C LEU A 13 -2.34 -20.96 32.02
N GLY A 14 -2.04 -22.24 31.77
CA GLY A 14 -1.25 -23.11 32.64
C GLY A 14 0.24 -22.78 32.63
N ILE A 15 0.74 -22.11 31.59
CA ILE A 15 2.10 -21.56 31.54
C ILE A 15 2.28 -20.51 32.64
N PHE A 16 1.27 -19.65 32.82
CA PHE A 16 1.33 -18.50 33.72
C PHE A 16 0.66 -18.74 35.09
N SER A 17 0.03 -19.90 35.30
CA SER A 17 -0.71 -20.17 36.54
C SER A 17 -0.73 -21.65 36.93
N VAL A 18 -0.22 -21.92 38.14
CA VAL A 18 -0.24 -23.25 38.77
C VAL A 18 -1.66 -23.81 38.92
N LYS A 19 -2.66 -22.93 39.11
CA LYS A 19 -4.07 -23.32 39.22
C LYS A 19 -4.61 -23.91 37.92
N TYR A 20 -4.28 -23.30 36.79
CA TYR A 20 -4.75 -23.75 35.47
C TYR A 20 -3.95 -24.95 34.94
N ARG A 21 -2.71 -25.14 35.40
CA ARG A 21 -1.87 -26.30 35.04
C ARG A 21 -2.50 -27.66 35.39
N LYS A 22 -3.18 -27.77 36.53
CA LYS A 22 -3.90 -29.00 36.92
C LYS A 22 -5.08 -29.30 36.00
N ILE A 23 -5.83 -28.27 35.63
CA ILE A 23 -6.99 -28.38 34.72
C ILE A 23 -6.52 -28.71 33.30
N ALA A 24 -5.39 -28.14 32.87
CA ALA A 24 -4.75 -28.46 31.60
C ALA A 24 -4.31 -29.93 31.52
N ALA A 25 -3.74 -30.47 32.61
CA ALA A 25 -3.36 -31.88 32.67
C ALA A 25 -4.58 -32.82 32.58
N GLU A 26 -5.69 -32.50 33.25
CA GLU A 26 -6.95 -33.26 33.11
C GLU A 26 -7.53 -33.18 31.69
N ALA A 27 -7.41 -32.01 31.04
CA ALA A 27 -7.81 -31.83 29.65
C ALA A 27 -6.91 -32.62 28.70
N PHE A 28 -5.59 -32.65 28.95
CA PHE A 28 -4.61 -33.40 28.19
C PHE A 28 -4.86 -34.91 28.25
N ASP A 29 -5.05 -35.48 29.45
CA ASP A 29 -5.38 -36.91 29.62
C ASP A 29 -6.69 -37.25 28.89
N CYS A 30 -7.70 -36.39 28.97
CA CYS A 30 -8.95 -36.56 28.24
C CYS A 30 -8.72 -36.57 26.70
N VAL A 31 -7.91 -35.66 26.16
CA VAL A 31 -7.57 -35.61 24.73
C VAL A 31 -6.76 -36.83 24.31
N ALA A 32 -5.71 -37.18 25.05
CA ALA A 32 -4.84 -38.32 24.76
C ALA A 32 -5.60 -39.65 24.76
N ARG A 33 -6.51 -39.85 25.72
CA ARG A 33 -7.41 -41.01 25.74
C ARG A 33 -8.35 -41.01 24.54
N ARG A 34 -8.88 -39.87 24.15
CA ARG A 34 -9.81 -39.77 23.00
C ARG A 34 -9.12 -40.02 21.67
N VAL A 35 -7.88 -39.56 21.49
CA VAL A 35 -7.04 -39.87 20.32
C VAL A 35 -6.71 -41.37 20.26
N THR A 36 -6.57 -42.03 21.42
CA THR A 36 -6.36 -43.48 21.53
C THR A 36 -7.67 -44.30 21.64
N PHE A 37 -8.82 -43.70 21.28
CA PHE A 37 -10.16 -44.31 21.35
C PHE A 37 -10.58 -44.85 22.73
N ARG A 38 -9.93 -44.42 23.81
CA ARG A 38 -10.28 -44.75 25.20
C ARG A 38 -11.28 -43.74 25.76
N LYS A 39 -12.20 -44.21 26.63
CA LYS A 39 -13.17 -43.36 27.32
C LYS A 39 -12.46 -42.40 28.29
N CYS A 40 -12.88 -41.15 28.29
CA CYS A 40 -12.37 -40.14 29.21
C CYS A 40 -12.90 -40.40 30.63
N THR A 41 -12.03 -40.32 31.62
CA THR A 41 -12.37 -40.53 33.03
C THR A 41 -12.76 -39.24 33.76
N SER A 42 -12.42 -38.07 33.20
CA SER A 42 -12.72 -36.76 33.78
C SER A 42 -14.09 -36.23 33.37
N ARG A 43 -14.88 -35.74 34.35
CA ARG A 43 -16.17 -35.02 34.12
C ARG A 43 -15.95 -33.52 33.87
N LEU A 44 -14.84 -33.17 33.20
CA LEU A 44 -14.39 -31.79 33.04
C LEU A 44 -15.39 -30.95 32.23
N ASP A 45 -16.01 -31.55 31.23
CA ASP A 45 -17.06 -30.98 30.39
C ASP A 45 -18.28 -30.54 31.22
N GLN A 46 -18.75 -31.42 32.11
CA GLN A 46 -19.89 -31.11 32.98
C GLN A 46 -19.56 -30.01 34.00
N ARG A 47 -18.34 -30.00 34.54
CA ARG A 47 -17.87 -28.97 35.48
C ARG A 47 -17.75 -27.59 34.83
N LEU A 48 -17.20 -27.52 33.61
CA LEU A 48 -17.08 -26.26 32.88
C LEU A 48 -18.45 -25.72 32.50
N LYS A 49 -19.32 -26.58 31.95
CA LYS A 49 -20.69 -26.20 31.59
C LYS A 49 -21.46 -25.69 32.81
N SER A 50 -21.41 -26.39 33.95
CA SER A 50 -22.12 -25.97 35.17
C SER A 50 -21.54 -24.70 35.79
N THR A 51 -20.22 -24.50 35.75
CA THR A 51 -19.59 -23.28 36.29
C THR A 51 -19.95 -22.05 35.47
N ILE A 52 -19.91 -22.16 34.13
CA ILE A 52 -20.24 -21.06 33.21
C ILE A 52 -21.73 -20.74 33.32
N VAL A 53 -22.60 -21.75 33.19
CA VAL A 53 -24.06 -21.57 33.30
C VAL A 53 -24.43 -21.05 34.68
N GLY A 54 -23.82 -21.55 35.76
CA GLY A 54 -24.07 -21.11 37.14
C GLY A 54 -23.71 -19.64 37.37
N LYS A 55 -22.61 -19.15 36.79
CA LYS A 55 -22.28 -17.71 36.82
C LYS A 55 -23.28 -16.88 36.01
N LEU A 56 -23.68 -17.35 34.82
CA LEU A 56 -24.67 -16.68 33.97
C LEU A 56 -26.05 -16.61 34.63
N MET A 57 -26.46 -17.64 35.37
CA MET A 57 -27.74 -17.67 36.10
C MET A 57 -27.85 -16.55 37.13
N LYS A 58 -26.74 -16.12 37.73
CA LYS A 58 -26.71 -14.98 38.66
C LYS A 58 -26.98 -13.64 37.97
N ARG A 59 -26.73 -13.55 36.65
CA ARG A 59 -26.91 -12.31 35.87
C ARG A 59 -28.22 -12.28 35.10
N SER A 60 -28.56 -13.35 34.38
CA SER A 60 -29.83 -13.47 33.65
C SER A 60 -30.23 -14.92 33.46
N ARG A 61 -31.44 -15.27 33.91
CA ARG A 61 -32.02 -16.61 33.75
C ARG A 61 -32.25 -16.98 32.28
N GLY A 62 -32.62 -16.00 31.44
CA GLY A 62 -32.85 -16.22 30.01
C GLY A 62 -31.57 -16.61 29.27
N SER A 63 -30.49 -15.84 29.50
CA SER A 63 -29.18 -16.08 28.89
C SER A 63 -28.57 -17.41 29.36
N ALA A 64 -28.74 -17.77 30.63
CA ALA A 64 -28.28 -19.06 31.14
C ALA A 64 -28.99 -20.25 30.46
N LYS A 65 -30.32 -20.18 30.28
CA LYS A 65 -31.07 -21.23 29.55
C LYS A 65 -30.64 -21.34 28.09
N PHE A 66 -30.44 -20.20 27.43
CA PHE A 66 -30.00 -20.14 26.04
C PHE A 66 -28.61 -20.74 25.84
N VAL A 67 -27.63 -20.31 26.64
CA VAL A 67 -26.25 -20.83 26.62
C VAL A 67 -26.22 -22.32 26.97
N HIS A 68 -27.03 -22.77 27.94
CA HIS A 68 -27.10 -24.19 28.28
C HIS A 68 -27.63 -25.05 27.13
N LYS A 69 -28.66 -24.56 26.41
CA LYS A 69 -29.28 -25.25 25.27
C LYS A 69 -28.34 -25.36 24.07
N TYR A 70 -27.64 -24.28 23.73
CA TYR A 70 -26.77 -24.21 22.55
C TYR A 70 -25.28 -24.35 22.87
N PHE A 71 -24.93 -24.84 24.07
CA PHE A 71 -23.54 -24.90 24.54
C PHE A 71 -22.60 -25.64 23.56
N GLU A 72 -23.07 -26.75 22.99
CA GLU A 72 -22.29 -27.54 22.04
C GLU A 72 -22.12 -26.83 20.70
N VAL A 73 -23.16 -26.15 20.22
CA VAL A 73 -23.12 -25.37 18.96
C VAL A 73 -22.13 -24.22 19.09
N PHE A 74 -22.18 -23.48 20.21
CA PHE A 74 -21.19 -22.42 20.47
C PHE A 74 -19.77 -22.97 20.57
N SER A 75 -19.59 -24.10 21.25
CA SER A 75 -18.26 -24.74 21.35
C SER A 75 -17.70 -25.10 19.97
N TRP A 76 -18.54 -25.60 19.05
CA TRP A 76 -18.14 -25.88 17.67
C TRP A 76 -17.82 -24.62 16.87
N PHE A 77 -18.67 -23.59 16.97
CA PHE A 77 -18.45 -22.32 16.30
C PHE A 77 -17.10 -21.70 16.66
N PHE A 78 -16.80 -21.59 17.96
CA PHE A 78 -15.51 -21.04 18.42
C PHE A 78 -14.31 -21.94 18.05
N LEU A 79 -14.48 -23.26 18.01
CA LEU A 79 -13.42 -24.17 17.57
C LEU A 79 -13.11 -24.02 16.08
N ILE A 80 -14.14 -23.93 15.22
CA ILE A 80 -13.95 -23.71 13.79
C ILE A 80 -13.28 -22.36 13.55
N LEU A 81 -13.74 -21.31 14.24
CA LEU A 81 -13.15 -19.98 14.16
C LEU A 81 -11.66 -19.99 14.57
N LEU A 82 -11.31 -20.72 15.64
CA LEU A 82 -9.93 -20.89 16.06
C LEU A 82 -9.08 -21.63 15.00
N ILE A 83 -9.61 -22.71 14.40
CA ILE A 83 -8.91 -23.47 13.36
C ILE A 83 -8.70 -22.62 12.10
N VAL A 84 -9.72 -21.87 11.67
CA VAL A 84 -9.61 -20.95 10.53
C VAL A 84 -8.57 -19.87 10.82
N SER A 85 -8.59 -19.27 12.02
CA SER A 85 -7.61 -18.27 12.44
C SER A 85 -6.18 -18.82 12.44
N LEU A 86 -5.97 -20.05 12.94
CA LEU A 86 -4.67 -20.72 12.89
C LEU A 86 -4.25 -21.06 11.45
N GLY A 87 -5.20 -21.45 10.59
CA GLY A 87 -4.96 -21.69 9.17
C GLY A 87 -4.49 -20.44 8.44
N PHE A 88 -5.16 -19.30 8.65
CA PHE A 88 -4.74 -18.01 8.11
C PHE A 88 -3.37 -17.59 8.64
N SER A 89 -3.12 -17.78 9.94
CA SER A 89 -1.83 -17.46 10.55
C SER A 89 -0.71 -18.33 9.98
N ALA A 90 -0.93 -19.63 9.84
CA ALA A 90 0.03 -20.56 9.25
C ALA A 90 0.25 -20.28 7.76
N TYR A 91 -0.81 -19.96 7.01
CA TYR A 91 -0.72 -19.55 5.61
C TYR A 91 0.05 -18.24 5.46
N SER A 92 -0.17 -17.28 6.34
CA SER A 92 0.58 -16.02 6.40
C SER A 92 2.06 -16.27 6.73
N ILE A 93 2.36 -17.11 7.73
CA ILE A 93 3.75 -17.50 8.06
C ILE A 93 4.39 -18.27 6.90
N TYR A 94 3.65 -19.16 6.24
CA TYR A 94 4.12 -19.89 5.07
C TYR A 94 4.44 -18.94 3.92
N ASN A 95 3.55 -17.99 3.61
CA ASN A 95 3.80 -16.99 2.58
C ASN A 95 4.98 -16.10 2.94
N TYR A 96 5.08 -15.68 4.21
CA TYR A 96 6.21 -14.92 4.72
C TYR A 96 7.52 -15.69 4.57
N ALA A 97 7.54 -16.98 4.92
CA ALA A 97 8.72 -17.83 4.81
C ALA A 97 9.05 -18.18 3.34
N ARG A 98 8.05 -18.26 2.46
CA ARG A 98 8.21 -18.71 1.07
C ARG A 98 8.49 -17.60 0.08
N PHE A 99 7.85 -16.45 0.26
CA PHE A 99 7.88 -15.29 -0.62
C PHE A 99 8.54 -14.06 0.03
N GLY A 100 8.94 -14.17 1.31
CA GLY A 100 9.44 -13.03 2.08
C GLY A 100 8.33 -12.06 2.48
N ASN A 101 8.74 -10.92 3.03
CA ASN A 101 8.02 -9.65 2.86
C ASN A 101 8.10 -9.22 1.39
N CYS A 102 7.27 -8.26 0.96
CA CYS A 102 7.34 -7.69 -0.40
C CYS A 102 8.68 -7.01 -0.74
N ASN A 103 9.72 -7.20 0.06
CA ASN A 103 11.06 -6.79 -0.23
C ASN A 103 12.03 -7.84 0.29
N GLY A 104 12.82 -8.46 -0.60
CA GLY A 104 14.05 -9.13 -0.16
C GLY A 104 14.93 -8.13 0.60
N PRO A 105 16.01 -8.60 1.26
CA PRO A 105 16.85 -7.76 2.11
C PRO A 105 17.46 -6.51 1.43
N GLU A 106 17.33 -6.35 0.11
CA GLU A 106 17.87 -5.23 -0.66
C GLU A 106 16.86 -4.36 -1.42
N SER A 107 15.54 -4.60 -1.38
CA SER A 107 14.62 -3.78 -2.18
C SER A 107 14.06 -2.56 -1.41
N ASN A 108 14.36 -1.38 -1.94
CA ASN A 108 13.86 -0.06 -1.50
C ASN A 108 12.46 0.27 -2.07
N GLU A 109 11.59 -0.72 -2.23
CA GLU A 109 10.20 -0.49 -2.66
C GLU A 109 9.28 -0.14 -1.49
N PHE A 110 8.27 0.68 -1.79
CA PHE A 110 7.33 1.23 -0.84
C PHE A 110 6.45 0.13 -0.22
N CYS A 111 6.60 -0.11 1.08
CA CYS A 111 5.77 -1.07 1.82
C CYS A 111 4.68 -0.32 2.61
N ILE A 112 3.41 -0.63 2.33
CA ILE A 112 2.23 -0.01 2.96
C ILE A 112 2.20 -0.16 4.50
N PHE A 113 3.03 -1.05 5.08
CA PHE A 113 3.09 -1.36 6.51
C PHE A 113 4.29 -0.76 7.28
N ASP A 114 5.18 0.01 6.63
CA ASP A 114 6.44 0.46 7.24
C ASP A 114 6.33 1.67 8.19
N SER A 115 5.13 2.19 8.43
CA SER A 115 4.91 3.29 9.38
C SER A 115 5.05 2.90 10.86
N ILE A 116 5.46 1.66 11.17
CA ILE A 116 5.41 1.13 12.55
C ILE A 116 6.80 0.92 13.19
N ARG A 117 7.93 0.84 12.47
CA ARG A 117 9.24 0.69 13.15
C ARG A 117 10.42 1.23 12.33
N GLY A 118 11.06 2.26 12.88
CA GLY A 118 12.24 2.93 12.35
C GLY A 118 13.55 2.12 12.36
N PRO A 119 14.69 2.77 12.07
CA PRO A 119 15.69 2.23 11.16
C PRO A 119 16.95 1.76 11.89
N GLN A 120 17.24 0.45 11.91
CA GLN A 120 18.60 -0.07 12.16
C GLN A 120 18.77 -1.45 11.52
N PHE A 121 19.99 -1.70 11.00
CA PHE A 121 20.57 -2.93 10.43
C PHE A 121 20.35 -3.11 8.92
N SER A 122 21.29 -2.83 8.00
CA SER A 122 22.73 -3.18 7.82
C SER A 122 23.00 -4.63 7.38
N GLU A 123 23.34 -4.76 6.09
CA GLU A 123 24.32 -5.67 5.45
C GLU A 123 24.31 -7.16 5.82
N GLN A 124 24.03 -8.03 4.84
CA GLN A 124 25.04 -8.95 4.27
C GLN A 124 24.52 -9.81 3.10
N GLU A 125 25.40 -9.93 2.11
CA GLU A 125 25.30 -10.63 0.83
C GLU A 125 24.99 -12.14 0.91
N GLY A 126 24.24 -12.61 -0.09
CA GLY A 126 24.52 -13.85 -0.84
C GLY A 126 24.17 -15.19 -0.21
N ASP A 127 23.08 -15.82 -0.67
CA ASP A 127 23.16 -17.22 -1.09
C ASP A 127 22.09 -17.62 -2.12
N VAL A 128 22.54 -18.42 -3.07
CA VAL A 128 21.92 -18.85 -4.32
C VAL A 128 21.03 -20.07 -4.10
N CYS A 129 19.86 -20.16 -4.76
CA CYS A 129 19.34 -21.41 -5.36
C CYS A 129 18.03 -21.23 -6.16
N GLY A 130 18.18 -21.20 -7.50
CA GLY A 130 17.30 -21.83 -8.50
C GLY A 130 15.78 -21.77 -8.35
N ALA A 131 15.17 -20.66 -8.76
CA ALA A 131 13.83 -20.68 -9.36
C ALA A 131 13.99 -20.89 -10.88
N PRO A 132 13.02 -21.52 -11.58
CA PRO A 132 13.01 -21.47 -13.04
C PRO A 132 13.04 -20.00 -13.44
N GLU A 133 13.78 -19.65 -14.50
CA GLU A 133 13.62 -18.37 -15.20
C GLU A 133 12.15 -18.23 -15.57
N HIS A 134 11.33 -17.68 -14.67
CA HIS A 134 10.35 -16.73 -15.12
C HIS A 134 11.22 -15.71 -15.85
N GLN A 135 10.96 -15.56 -17.15
CA GLN A 135 11.29 -14.32 -17.83
C GLN A 135 10.54 -13.24 -17.06
N ASP A 136 11.12 -12.82 -15.95
CA ASP A 136 11.00 -11.49 -15.45
C ASP A 136 11.53 -10.66 -16.60
N LYS A 137 10.63 -10.28 -17.51
CA LYS A 137 10.82 -9.04 -18.23
C LYS A 137 10.75 -7.99 -17.14
N THR A 138 11.84 -7.85 -16.38
CA THR A 138 12.13 -6.66 -15.62
C THR A 138 12.08 -5.60 -16.70
N GLN A 139 10.93 -4.92 -16.79
CA GLN A 139 10.66 -3.99 -17.86
C GLN A 139 11.67 -2.87 -17.65
N GLU A 140 12.74 -2.91 -18.42
CA GLU A 140 13.86 -1.99 -18.31
C GLU A 140 13.32 -0.58 -18.52
N LEU A 141 13.34 0.22 -17.46
CA LEU A 141 12.90 1.60 -17.51
C LEU A 141 13.96 2.40 -18.25
N LYS A 142 13.57 2.97 -19.39
CA LYS A 142 14.45 3.80 -20.22
C LYS A 142 14.13 5.26 -19.97
N VAL A 143 15.15 6.08 -19.81
CA VAL A 143 14.97 7.53 -19.68
C VAL A 143 14.31 8.05 -20.96
N PRO A 144 13.14 8.71 -20.88
CA PRO A 144 12.51 9.30 -22.06
C PRO A 144 13.30 10.53 -22.52
N ASP A 145 13.30 10.77 -23.83
CA ASP A 145 13.83 12.02 -24.37
C ASP A 145 12.85 13.17 -24.11
N VAL A 146 13.27 14.16 -23.32
CA VAL A 146 12.46 15.31 -22.89
C VAL A 146 13.01 16.63 -23.43
N SER A 147 13.75 16.60 -24.55
CA SER A 147 14.33 17.81 -25.15
C SER A 147 13.28 18.86 -25.52
N ASP A 148 12.12 18.41 -25.96
CA ASP A 148 11.03 19.24 -26.51
C ASP A 148 9.92 19.51 -25.49
N GLU A 149 10.11 19.09 -24.24
CA GLU A 149 9.11 19.17 -23.18
C GLU A 149 9.21 20.44 -22.34
N PHE A 150 8.08 20.84 -21.77
CA PHE A 150 8.03 21.99 -20.88
C PHE A 150 8.65 21.66 -19.52
N PHE A 151 9.42 22.60 -18.98
CA PHE A 151 10.16 22.41 -17.74
C PHE A 151 10.20 23.68 -16.88
N ILE A 152 10.55 23.51 -15.60
CA ILE A 152 10.95 24.59 -14.69
C ILE A 152 12.39 24.38 -14.24
N GLY A 153 13.08 25.47 -13.90
CA GLY A 153 14.49 25.47 -13.52
C GLY A 153 15.43 25.79 -14.69
N PRO A 154 16.75 25.77 -14.45
CA PRO A 154 17.76 26.10 -15.47
C PRO A 154 17.79 25.07 -16.59
N ALA A 155 17.91 25.52 -17.85
CA ALA A 155 17.96 24.64 -19.01
C ALA A 155 19.24 23.76 -19.04
N ASP A 156 20.31 24.23 -18.41
CA ASP A 156 21.63 23.60 -18.28
C ASP A 156 21.86 23.00 -16.88
N ALA A 157 20.79 22.79 -16.11
CA ALA A 157 20.86 22.16 -14.81
C ALA A 157 21.55 20.78 -14.90
N PRO A 158 22.45 20.43 -13.95
CA PRO A 158 23.15 19.15 -13.93
C PRO A 158 22.22 17.96 -13.69
N ILE A 159 21.05 18.19 -13.09
CA ILE A 159 20.05 17.16 -12.79
C ILE A 159 18.80 17.42 -13.63
N THR A 160 18.35 16.42 -14.38
CA THR A 160 17.02 16.38 -14.98
C THR A 160 16.13 15.47 -14.15
N LEU A 161 15.12 16.05 -13.50
CA LEU A 161 14.07 15.33 -12.78
C LEU A 161 12.84 15.23 -13.69
N ILE A 162 12.50 14.01 -14.10
CA ILE A 162 11.30 13.74 -14.92
C ILE A 162 10.29 13.02 -14.04
N GLU A 163 9.05 13.48 -14.03
CA GLU A 163 7.94 12.77 -13.38
C GLU A 163 6.88 12.39 -14.42
N PHE A 164 6.55 11.10 -14.51
CA PHE A 164 5.29 10.65 -15.08
C PHE A 164 4.20 10.66 -14.01
N GLY A 165 3.30 11.64 -14.09
CA GLY A 165 2.30 11.90 -13.06
C GLY A 165 0.86 11.85 -13.57
N CYS A 166 -0.07 11.63 -12.63
CA CYS A 166 -1.51 11.69 -12.90
C CYS A 166 -2.18 12.48 -11.78
N TYR A 167 -2.87 13.58 -12.13
CA TYR A 167 -3.54 14.43 -11.16
C TYR A 167 -4.63 13.70 -10.37
N SER A 168 -5.31 12.70 -10.95
CA SER A 168 -6.31 11.88 -10.25
C SER A 168 -5.70 10.66 -9.52
N CYS A 169 -4.37 10.54 -9.43
CA CYS A 169 -3.71 9.42 -8.73
C CYS A 169 -3.33 9.79 -7.30
N HIS A 170 -3.81 9.01 -6.32
CA HIS A 170 -3.48 9.21 -4.91
C HIS A 170 -1.96 9.14 -4.63
N TYR A 171 -1.23 8.31 -5.38
CA TYR A 171 0.22 8.18 -5.20
C TYR A 171 0.98 9.38 -5.78
N SER A 172 0.57 9.93 -6.93
CA SER A 172 1.15 11.16 -7.46
C SER A 172 0.89 12.32 -6.50
N LYS A 173 -0.34 12.45 -5.98
CA LYS A 173 -0.65 13.43 -4.93
C LYS A 173 0.28 13.32 -3.72
N LYS A 174 0.60 12.09 -3.31
CA LYS A 174 1.46 11.85 -2.15
C LYS A 174 2.91 12.27 -2.41
N ALA A 175 3.36 12.23 -3.67
CA ALA A 175 4.71 12.65 -4.03
C ALA A 175 4.84 14.17 -4.17
N GLU A 176 3.76 14.89 -4.47
CA GLU A 176 3.79 16.33 -4.72
C GLU A 176 4.55 17.14 -3.64
N PRO A 177 4.28 16.99 -2.32
CA PRO A 177 5.01 17.78 -1.32
C PRO A 177 6.51 17.46 -1.26
N VAL A 178 6.89 16.23 -1.66
CA VAL A 178 8.30 15.83 -1.74
C VAL A 178 8.96 16.48 -2.96
N VAL A 179 8.27 16.53 -4.10
CA VAL A 179 8.76 17.22 -5.30
C VAL A 179 8.91 18.71 -5.02
N GLU A 180 7.91 19.35 -4.41
CA GLU A 180 7.98 20.75 -3.97
C GLU A 180 9.20 21.00 -3.08
N GLU A 181 9.41 20.17 -2.04
CA GLU A 181 10.56 20.32 -1.14
C GLU A 181 11.91 20.15 -1.86
N ILE A 182 11.98 19.24 -2.84
CA ILE A 182 13.17 19.05 -3.67
C ILE A 182 13.44 20.27 -4.56
N LEU A 183 12.40 20.84 -5.20
CA LEU A 183 12.53 22.03 -6.04
C LEU A 183 12.86 23.28 -5.21
N ASP A 184 12.32 23.40 -4.01
CA ASP A 184 12.67 24.49 -3.08
C ASP A 184 14.14 24.47 -2.67
N LYS A 185 14.70 23.26 -2.48
CA LYS A 185 16.07 23.09 -1.98
C LYS A 185 17.13 23.06 -3.10
N TYR A 186 16.79 22.51 -4.26
CA TYR A 186 17.72 22.21 -5.34
C TYR A 186 17.28 22.78 -6.70
N GLY A 187 16.26 23.64 -6.75
CA GLY A 187 15.70 24.16 -8.00
C GLY A 187 16.69 24.92 -8.89
N ASP A 188 17.78 25.45 -8.33
CA ASP A 188 18.89 26.05 -9.09
C ASP A 188 19.80 25.02 -9.78
N LYS A 189 19.62 23.73 -9.47
CA LYS A 189 20.38 22.60 -10.00
C LYS A 189 19.52 21.55 -10.70
N ILE A 190 18.19 21.74 -10.72
CA ILE A 190 17.23 20.79 -11.26
C ILE A 190 16.47 21.42 -12.43
N LYS A 191 16.45 20.71 -13.56
CA LYS A 191 15.48 20.86 -14.64
C LYS A 191 14.35 19.89 -14.37
N PHE A 192 13.18 20.39 -13.97
CA PHE A 192 12.02 19.55 -13.68
C PHE A 192 11.04 19.50 -14.84
N VAL A 193 10.70 18.29 -15.28
CA VAL A 193 9.77 17.99 -16.37
C VAL A 193 8.64 17.14 -15.82
N PHE A 194 7.39 17.57 -16.03
CA PHE A 194 6.21 16.79 -15.72
C PHE A 194 5.58 16.24 -17.00
N LEU A 195 5.49 14.91 -17.10
CA LEU A 195 4.89 14.20 -18.22
C LEU A 195 3.54 13.59 -17.78
N HIS A 196 2.51 13.93 -18.53
CA HIS A 196 1.15 13.45 -18.28
C HIS A 196 1.03 11.95 -18.54
N TYR A 197 0.64 11.19 -17.52
CA TYR A 197 0.35 9.76 -17.64
C TYR A 197 -1.00 9.42 -16.99
N PRO A 198 -2.13 9.94 -17.54
CA PRO A 198 -3.45 9.74 -16.98
C PRO A 198 -3.85 8.27 -17.01
N ILE A 199 -4.27 7.74 -15.86
CA ILE A 199 -4.70 6.35 -15.74
C ILE A 199 -6.20 6.27 -16.06
N LEU A 200 -6.57 5.54 -17.12
CA LEU A 200 -7.95 5.47 -17.62
C LEU A 200 -9.01 5.04 -16.59
N THR A 201 -8.61 4.32 -15.54
CA THR A 201 -9.52 3.91 -14.45
C THR A 201 -9.77 5.02 -13.42
N HIS A 202 -9.02 6.12 -13.48
CA HIS A 202 -9.21 7.28 -12.62
C HIS A 202 -10.12 8.30 -13.32
N GLU A 203 -11.14 8.74 -12.59
CA GLU A 203 -12.10 9.74 -13.06
C GLU A 203 -11.41 11.06 -13.41
N ASN A 204 -11.84 11.67 -14.52
CA ASN A 204 -11.37 12.96 -15.05
C ASN A 204 -9.84 13.07 -15.23
N SER A 205 -9.10 11.96 -15.23
CA SER A 205 -7.63 11.98 -15.30
C SER A 205 -7.11 12.56 -16.61
N MET A 206 -7.75 12.20 -17.73
CA MET A 206 -7.44 12.76 -19.04
C MET A 206 -7.82 14.24 -19.12
N ASP A 207 -8.99 14.61 -18.60
CA ASP A 207 -9.49 15.98 -18.66
C ASP A 207 -8.62 16.93 -17.81
N ALA A 208 -8.16 16.48 -16.64
CA ALA A 208 -7.21 17.24 -15.81
C ALA A 208 -5.86 17.44 -16.53
N ALA A 209 -5.37 16.43 -17.26
CA ALA A 209 -4.15 16.56 -18.04
C ALA A 209 -4.31 17.57 -19.20
N ILE A 210 -5.42 17.48 -19.95
CA ILE A 210 -5.76 18.42 -21.02
C ILE A 210 -5.89 19.85 -20.46
N ALA A 211 -6.59 20.02 -19.34
CA ALA A 211 -6.75 21.30 -18.67
C ALA A 211 -5.42 21.95 -18.27
N SER A 212 -4.49 21.16 -17.72
CA SER A 212 -3.15 21.69 -17.40
C SER A 212 -2.38 22.14 -18.65
N GLU A 213 -2.50 21.42 -19.76
CA GLU A 213 -1.88 21.80 -21.02
C GLU A 213 -2.51 23.09 -21.61
N CYS A 214 -3.81 23.28 -21.42
CA CYS A 214 -4.47 24.55 -21.76
C CYS A 214 -3.96 25.72 -20.91
N ALA A 215 -3.71 25.51 -19.62
CA ALA A 215 -3.05 26.50 -18.77
C ALA A 215 -1.62 26.81 -19.25
N ARG A 216 -0.90 25.80 -19.77
CA ARG A 216 0.42 25.98 -20.39
C ARG A 216 0.40 26.89 -21.59
N GLN A 217 -0.60 26.76 -22.47
CA GLN A 217 -0.72 27.63 -23.65
C GLN A 217 -0.90 29.12 -23.26
N GLN A 218 -1.41 29.38 -22.05
CA GLN A 218 -1.56 30.72 -21.49
C GLN A 218 -0.42 31.13 -20.55
N GLY A 219 0.61 30.29 -20.39
CA GLY A 219 1.81 30.60 -19.62
C GLY A 219 1.73 30.35 -18.11
N ASN A 220 0.69 29.68 -17.61
CA ASN A 220 0.49 29.43 -16.16
C ASN A 220 0.38 27.92 -15.84
N PHE A 221 1.21 27.09 -16.48
CA PHE A 221 1.17 25.65 -16.27
C PHE A 221 1.47 25.24 -14.82
N TRP A 222 2.53 25.82 -14.22
CA TRP A 222 3.00 25.39 -12.90
C TRP A 222 2.06 25.82 -11.78
N GLU A 223 1.51 27.03 -11.87
CA GLU A 223 0.49 27.53 -10.95
C GLU A 223 -0.79 26.68 -11.04
N TYR A 224 -1.20 26.30 -12.25
CA TYR A 224 -2.34 25.42 -12.46
C TYR A 224 -2.06 23.98 -11.99
N HIS A 225 -0.85 23.48 -12.22
CA HIS A 225 -0.39 22.17 -11.76
C HIS A 225 -0.49 22.02 -10.23
N VAL A 226 0.03 23.01 -9.49
CA VAL A 226 -0.10 23.05 -8.02
C VAL A 226 -1.57 23.09 -7.61
N GLY A 227 -2.37 23.96 -8.23
CA GLY A 227 -3.81 24.07 -7.97
C GLY A 227 -4.57 22.75 -8.20
N LEU A 228 -4.23 22.00 -9.26
CA LEU A 228 -4.83 20.68 -9.50
C LEU A 228 -4.45 19.65 -8.43
N PHE A 229 -3.19 19.65 -7.96
CA PHE A 229 -2.77 18.72 -6.91
C PHE A 229 -3.37 19.04 -5.53
N GLU A 230 -3.74 20.30 -5.26
CA GLU A 230 -4.55 20.65 -4.08
C GLU A 230 -5.94 19.97 -4.10
N LYS A 231 -6.52 19.83 -5.30
CA LYS A 231 -7.85 19.20 -5.54
C LYS A 231 -7.80 17.68 -5.72
N SER A 232 -6.64 17.15 -6.07
CA SER A 232 -6.37 15.72 -6.24
C SER A 232 -6.81 14.87 -5.02
N PRO A 233 -7.07 13.56 -5.15
CA PRO A 233 -7.24 12.82 -6.40
C PRO A 233 -8.67 12.89 -6.96
N ASP A 234 -9.61 13.44 -6.18
CA ASP A 234 -11.04 13.48 -6.50
C ASP A 234 -11.37 14.76 -7.29
N ILE A 235 -10.73 14.94 -8.44
CA ILE A 235 -10.86 16.13 -9.28
C ILE A 235 -12.19 16.08 -10.05
N GLY A 236 -13.09 17.02 -9.78
CA GLY A 236 -14.30 17.23 -10.58
C GLY A 236 -14.09 18.18 -11.76
N PHE A 237 -15.03 18.21 -12.70
CA PHE A 237 -15.03 19.22 -13.78
C PHE A 237 -15.08 20.65 -13.24
N ASP A 238 -15.90 20.89 -12.20
CA ASP A 238 -15.99 22.20 -11.54
C ASP A 238 -14.65 22.62 -10.92
N ASP A 239 -13.81 21.67 -10.49
CA ASP A 239 -12.49 21.98 -9.96
C ASP A 239 -11.56 22.51 -11.05
N LEU A 240 -11.64 21.98 -12.28
CA LEU A 240 -10.84 22.44 -13.42
C LEU A 240 -11.13 23.92 -13.74
N GLU A 241 -12.40 24.31 -13.75
CA GLU A 241 -12.83 25.69 -13.95
C GLU A 241 -12.45 26.58 -12.76
N SER A 242 -12.59 26.08 -11.52
CA SER A 242 -12.18 26.83 -10.33
C SER A 242 -10.68 27.14 -10.32
N CYS A 243 -9.83 26.21 -10.76
CA CYS A 243 -8.39 26.44 -10.89
C CYS A 243 -8.10 27.49 -11.98
N CYS A 244 -8.88 27.50 -13.07
CA CYS A 244 -8.78 28.49 -14.14
C CYS A 244 -9.04 29.91 -13.59
N GLU A 245 -10.07 30.08 -12.75
CA GLU A 245 -10.38 31.36 -12.08
C GLU A 245 -9.27 31.81 -11.13
N VAL A 246 -8.76 30.90 -10.28
CA VAL A 246 -7.74 31.21 -9.26
C VAL A 246 -6.43 31.63 -9.91
N VAL A 247 -6.02 30.96 -10.99
CA VAL A 247 -4.79 31.25 -11.72
C VAL A 247 -4.95 32.47 -12.65
N GLY A 248 -6.18 32.90 -12.91
CA GLY A 248 -6.47 34.09 -13.73
C GLY A 248 -6.34 33.84 -15.23
N LEU A 249 -6.67 32.62 -15.68
CA LEU A 249 -6.68 32.26 -17.10
C LEU A 249 -7.85 32.91 -17.84
N GLU A 250 -7.70 33.12 -19.15
CA GLU A 250 -8.79 33.58 -20.01
C GLU A 250 -9.71 32.39 -20.33
N HIS A 251 -10.95 32.48 -19.84
CA HIS A 251 -11.90 31.37 -19.86
C HIS A 251 -12.30 30.93 -21.28
N MET A 252 -12.42 31.87 -22.23
CA MET A 252 -12.84 31.52 -23.60
C MET A 252 -11.74 30.71 -24.29
N ALA A 253 -10.50 31.18 -24.25
CA ALA A 253 -9.33 30.49 -24.78
C ALA A 253 -9.09 29.14 -24.06
N PHE A 254 -9.35 29.08 -22.75
CA PHE A 254 -9.23 27.84 -21.99
C PHE A 254 -10.26 26.79 -22.47
N ASN A 255 -11.53 27.18 -22.56
CA ASN A 255 -12.60 26.29 -22.99
C ASN A 255 -12.44 25.84 -24.44
N ASP A 256 -12.04 26.76 -25.33
CA ASP A 256 -11.73 26.41 -26.72
C ASP A 256 -10.61 25.36 -26.79
N CYS A 257 -9.54 25.55 -25.99
CA CYS A 257 -8.43 24.61 -25.92
C CYS A 257 -8.80 23.21 -25.38
N LEU A 258 -9.77 23.10 -24.46
CA LEU A 258 -10.24 21.82 -23.94
C LEU A 258 -10.84 20.93 -25.05
N GLU A 259 -11.42 21.54 -26.08
CA GLU A 259 -12.02 20.84 -27.22
C GLU A 259 -11.01 20.57 -28.36
N GLU A 260 -9.80 21.13 -28.28
CA GLU A 260 -8.79 20.98 -29.32
C GLU A 260 -8.12 19.59 -29.32
N ASN A 261 -8.17 18.93 -30.47
CA ASN A 261 -7.44 17.67 -30.67
C ASN A 261 -5.92 17.83 -30.54
N ALA A 262 -5.38 19.03 -30.77
CA ALA A 262 -3.96 19.32 -30.63
C ALA A 262 -3.50 19.12 -29.18
N THR A 263 -4.25 19.65 -28.20
CA THR A 263 -3.99 19.49 -26.76
C THR A 263 -4.02 18.02 -26.36
N ARG A 264 -5.04 17.28 -26.80
CA ARG A 264 -5.13 15.83 -26.57
C ARG A 264 -3.93 15.07 -27.14
N SER A 265 -3.45 15.46 -28.31
CA SER A 265 -2.28 14.82 -28.95
C SER A 265 -0.99 14.97 -28.14
N VAL A 266 -0.85 16.06 -27.37
CA VAL A 266 0.28 16.24 -26.43
C VAL A 266 0.22 15.18 -25.33
N ILE A 267 -0.96 14.95 -24.75
CA ILE A 267 -1.16 13.96 -23.69
C ILE A 267 -0.92 12.54 -24.21
N GLU A 268 -1.43 12.22 -25.40
CA GLU A 268 -1.22 10.93 -26.04
C GLU A 268 0.27 10.66 -26.33
N ARG A 269 1.02 11.70 -26.72
CA ARG A 269 2.47 11.61 -26.88
C ARG A 269 3.18 11.32 -25.55
N HIS A 270 2.81 11.98 -24.44
CA HIS A 270 3.38 11.68 -23.12
C HIS A 270 3.05 10.25 -22.67
N ILE A 271 1.84 9.76 -22.92
CA ILE A 271 1.46 8.37 -22.67
C ILE A 271 2.34 7.42 -23.48
N GLN A 272 2.57 7.71 -24.77
CA GLN A 272 3.43 6.91 -25.62
C GLN A 272 4.89 6.93 -25.16
N MET A 273 5.41 8.10 -24.75
CA MET A 273 6.75 8.22 -24.16
C MET A 273 6.88 7.35 -22.91
N GLY A 274 5.88 7.34 -22.04
CA GLY A 274 5.85 6.46 -20.87
C GLY A 274 5.83 4.98 -21.27
N ALA A 275 5.02 4.59 -22.25
CA ALA A 275 4.97 3.23 -22.75
C ALA A 275 6.32 2.76 -23.34
N ASP A 276 6.97 3.62 -24.14
CA ASP A 276 8.28 3.35 -24.75
C ASP A 276 9.41 3.31 -23.70
N ALA A 277 9.28 4.14 -22.66
CA ALA A 277 10.13 4.15 -21.48
C ALA A 277 9.88 2.97 -20.53
N GLY A 278 8.85 2.15 -20.76
CA GLY A 278 8.50 1.02 -19.90
C GLY A 278 7.75 1.39 -18.62
N VAL A 279 7.24 2.62 -18.51
CA VAL A 279 6.45 3.10 -17.38
C VAL A 279 5.13 2.35 -17.30
N TYR A 280 4.84 1.78 -16.14
CA TYR A 280 3.64 0.98 -15.90
C TYR A 280 2.72 1.56 -14.80
N GLY A 281 3.09 2.70 -14.20
CA GLY A 281 2.31 3.34 -13.14
C GLY A 281 2.81 4.73 -12.78
N THR A 282 2.00 5.44 -11.99
CA THR A 282 2.30 6.79 -11.51
C THR A 282 2.37 6.84 -9.97
N PRO A 283 3.24 7.70 -9.40
CA PRO A 283 4.28 8.44 -10.10
C PRO A 283 5.45 7.51 -10.46
N THR A 284 6.09 7.77 -11.60
CA THR A 284 7.40 7.19 -11.93
C THR A 284 8.35 8.34 -12.21
N PHE A 285 9.48 8.36 -11.52
CA PHE A 285 10.49 9.40 -11.64
C PHE A 285 11.71 8.90 -12.40
N PHE A 286 12.39 9.80 -13.08
CA PHE A 286 13.75 9.62 -13.56
C PHE A 286 14.59 10.79 -13.05
N ILE A 287 15.69 10.48 -12.35
CA ILE A 287 16.70 11.47 -11.95
C ILE A 287 17.92 11.15 -12.79
N ASN A 288 18.13 11.91 -13.86
CA ASN A 288 19.05 11.53 -14.94
C ASN A 288 18.78 10.08 -15.40
N ASP A 289 19.75 9.19 -15.25
CA ASP A 289 19.69 7.78 -15.66
C ASP A 289 19.11 6.85 -14.59
N VAL A 290 18.68 7.38 -13.43
CA VAL A 290 18.19 6.58 -12.31
C VAL A 290 16.65 6.61 -12.24
N PRO A 291 15.96 5.51 -12.59
CA PRO A 291 14.51 5.41 -12.46
C PRO A 291 14.10 5.12 -11.00
N LEU A 292 13.02 5.77 -10.54
CA LEU A 292 12.40 5.55 -9.24
C LEU A 292 10.89 5.37 -9.40
N VAL A 293 10.38 4.17 -9.13
CA VAL A 293 8.95 3.87 -9.23
C VAL A 293 8.21 4.12 -7.91
N GLY A 294 7.07 4.80 -7.99
CA GLY A 294 6.19 5.11 -6.87
C GLY A 294 6.63 6.34 -6.07
N PRO A 295 5.79 6.80 -5.12
CA PRO A 295 6.12 7.96 -4.30
C PRO A 295 7.30 7.61 -3.39
N LYS A 296 8.43 8.28 -3.60
CA LYS A 296 9.64 8.13 -2.77
C LYS A 296 9.65 9.19 -1.67
N SER A 297 10.37 8.92 -0.59
CA SER A 297 10.61 9.92 0.44
C SER A 297 11.61 10.96 -0.06
N PHE A 298 11.59 12.13 0.57
CA PHE A 298 12.55 13.20 0.31
C PHE A 298 13.99 12.69 0.42
N GLU A 299 14.33 11.95 1.48
CA GLU A 299 15.69 11.45 1.71
C GLU A 299 16.15 10.50 0.61
N ARG A 300 15.24 9.72 0.02
CA ARG A 300 15.58 8.81 -1.07
C ARG A 300 15.85 9.57 -2.36
N MET A 301 15.02 10.54 -2.70
CA MET A 301 15.21 11.37 -3.90
C MET A 301 16.46 12.24 -3.75
N GLU A 302 16.63 12.88 -2.59
CA GLU A 302 17.81 13.68 -2.26
C GLU A 302 19.10 12.86 -2.37
N LYS A 303 19.12 11.63 -1.83
CA LYS A 303 20.30 10.77 -1.94
C LYS A 303 20.70 10.55 -3.40
N VAL A 304 19.75 10.26 -4.28
CA VAL A 304 20.03 10.04 -5.72
C VAL A 304 20.49 11.35 -6.37
N ILE A 305 19.86 12.48 -6.06
CA ILE A 305 20.27 13.79 -6.57
C ILE A 305 21.72 14.10 -6.16
N LEU A 306 22.11 13.81 -4.92
CA LEU A 306 23.47 14.03 -4.45
C LEU A 306 24.47 13.08 -5.14
N GLU A 307 24.11 11.81 -5.33
CA GLU A 307 24.94 10.84 -6.07
C GLU A 307 25.17 11.25 -7.53
N GLU A 308 24.19 11.92 -8.16
CA GLU A 308 24.27 12.40 -9.54
C GLU A 308 24.94 13.80 -9.67
N LEU A 309 25.13 14.52 -8.56
CA LEU A 309 25.81 15.82 -8.53
C LEU A 309 27.33 15.72 -8.32
N ASP A 310 27.80 14.60 -7.78
CA ASP A 310 29.21 14.34 -7.45
C ASP A 310 30.02 13.81 -8.66
#